data_AF-A0A534UAM7-F1
#
_entry.id   AF-A0A534UAM7-F1
#
_cell.length_a   1.000
_cell.length_b   1.000
_cell.length_c   1.000
_cell.angle_alpha   90.00
_cell.angle_beta   90.00
_cell.angle_gamma   90.00
#
_symmetry.space_group_name_H-M   'P 1'
#
loop_
_entity.id
_entity.type
_entity.pdbx_description
1 polymer ?
#
loop_
_entity_poly.entity_id
_entity_poly.type
_entity_poly.pdbx_seq_one_letter_code
_entity_poly.pdbx_strand_id
1 'polypeptide(L)'
;MKTAKASRVEYMGRKAVLLANDEVHALVETVGGMMPEFGLRRGRAVLNAHWLPDFRDNSGAPFTADRHGAYWKAKLLYLIAGDFPCSPSFGPDCVVDGVELPPHGWTANEEWTVEGLGVEEGSGAAWARFSLRSPAPAMPLAWTRCDLVLPGQPAYFTVMRIANGGEASQAINVARHNTLGAPFLQAGCRIQLCAERFLAAPSGTEFDDTGRLVQGAEFSRLATAPLRSGGTVDLGIVPGMVGWTDFVTGAVPPRLALGWSFVVNPELRLAYVCFFPGRAALPAGEIALGFNDLWLQYGGRPFTPWALHEGGADRTFCLGTENAVGAFANGLAYARAVPSILDTPTTVEIPAGGQRTLCYGTALVGLDEALVREGVTAIEAEEGALVLKGARASQRVPVSADFGAVRALCARLERR
;
A
#
# COMPACT_ATOMS: atom_id res chain seq x y z
N MET A 1 -12.50 -25.51 -17.14
CA MET A 1 -11.95 -25.00 -15.87
C MET A 1 -11.32 -23.65 -16.17
N LYS A 2 -11.85 -22.56 -15.62
CA LYS A 2 -11.13 -21.29 -15.68
C LYS A 2 -9.97 -21.38 -14.67
N THR A 3 -8.81 -20.88 -15.08
CA THR A 3 -7.50 -21.33 -14.59
C THR A 3 -6.76 -20.18 -13.94
N ALA A 4 -6.16 -20.47 -12.77
CA ALA A 4 -5.10 -19.63 -12.24
C ALA A 4 -4.00 -19.46 -13.28
N LYS A 5 -3.41 -18.27 -13.34
CA LYS A 5 -2.40 -17.90 -14.33
C LYS A 5 -1.26 -17.17 -13.63
N ALA A 6 -0.04 -17.61 -13.92
CA ALA A 6 1.18 -16.88 -13.64
C ALA A 6 1.99 -16.78 -14.94
N SER A 7 2.37 -15.57 -15.36
CA SER A 7 3.17 -15.39 -16.58
C SER A 7 4.03 -14.15 -16.50
N ARG A 8 5.23 -14.20 -17.09
CA ARG A 8 5.98 -12.98 -17.44
C ARG A 8 5.26 -12.27 -18.57
N VAL A 9 5.11 -10.96 -18.44
CA VAL A 9 4.49 -10.09 -19.43
C VAL A 9 5.32 -8.81 -19.57
N GLU A 10 5.01 -8.04 -20.60
CA GLU A 10 5.50 -6.67 -20.73
C GLU A 10 4.33 -5.70 -20.55
N TYR A 11 4.54 -4.68 -19.74
CA TYR A 11 3.55 -3.63 -19.50
C TYR A 11 4.20 -2.28 -19.80
N MET A 12 3.77 -1.65 -20.91
CA MET A 12 4.29 -0.34 -21.33
C MET A 12 5.83 -0.30 -21.40
N GLY A 13 6.43 -1.29 -22.06
CA GLY A 13 7.89 -1.39 -22.21
C GLY A 13 8.64 -1.97 -21.00
N ARG A 14 7.95 -2.30 -19.91
CA ARG A 14 8.55 -2.82 -18.67
C ARG A 14 8.26 -4.28 -18.44
N LYS A 15 9.24 -4.99 -17.88
CA LYS A 15 9.06 -6.38 -17.43
C LYS A 15 8.10 -6.41 -16.25
N ALA A 16 7.13 -7.32 -16.31
CA ALA A 16 6.17 -7.53 -15.26
C ALA A 16 5.79 -9.01 -15.13
N VAL A 17 5.12 -9.31 -14.03
CA VAL A 17 4.51 -10.61 -13.75
C VAL A 17 3.01 -10.41 -13.60
N LEU A 18 2.26 -11.22 -14.33
CA LEU A 18 0.82 -11.33 -14.20
C LEU A 18 0.50 -12.52 -13.29
N LEU A 19 -0.22 -12.27 -12.19
CA LEU A 19 -0.89 -13.29 -11.37
C LEU A 19 -2.40 -13.10 -11.48
N ALA A 20 -3.15 -14.16 -11.76
CA ALA A 20 -4.60 -14.07 -11.86
C ALA A 20 -5.31 -15.36 -11.47
N ASN A 21 -6.57 -15.24 -11.08
CA ASN A 21 -7.54 -16.32 -11.01
C ASN A 21 -8.82 -15.89 -11.76
N ASP A 22 -9.94 -16.54 -11.42
CA ASP A 22 -11.25 -16.28 -12.03
C ASP A 22 -11.90 -14.98 -11.58
N GLU A 23 -11.48 -14.46 -10.42
CA GLU A 23 -12.02 -13.26 -9.79
C GLU A 23 -11.15 -12.05 -10.10
N VAL A 24 -9.85 -12.14 -9.77
CA VAL A 24 -8.91 -11.03 -9.75
C VAL A 24 -7.72 -11.23 -10.68
N HIS A 25 -7.11 -10.10 -11.02
CA HIS A 25 -5.88 -9.96 -11.77
C HIS A 25 -4.97 -9.00 -11.01
N ALA A 26 -3.71 -9.37 -10.83
CA ALA A 26 -2.62 -8.54 -10.32
C ALA A 26 -1.46 -8.50 -11.33
N LEU A 27 -1.09 -7.31 -11.79
CA LEU A 27 0.09 -7.09 -12.65
C LEU A 27 1.15 -6.36 -11.85
N VAL A 28 2.31 -6.99 -11.68
CA VAL A 28 3.40 -6.49 -10.82
C VAL A 28 4.67 -6.30 -11.65
N GLU A 29 5.13 -5.08 -11.78
CA GLU A 29 6.37 -4.72 -12.46
C GLU A 29 7.60 -5.13 -11.66
N THR A 30 8.70 -5.43 -12.36
CA THR A 30 9.96 -5.75 -11.69
C THR A 30 10.63 -4.51 -11.10
N VAL A 31 10.48 -3.34 -11.73
CA VAL A 31 11.04 -2.09 -11.20
C VAL A 31 10.14 -1.54 -10.10
N GLY A 32 10.71 -1.35 -8.91
CA GLY A 32 10.00 -0.83 -7.73
C GLY A 32 8.93 -1.76 -7.17
N GLY A 33 8.73 -2.95 -7.77
CA GLY A 33 7.66 -3.86 -7.39
C GLY A 33 6.27 -3.24 -7.54
N MET A 34 6.11 -2.27 -8.45
CA MET A 34 4.86 -1.53 -8.70
C MET A 34 3.76 -2.46 -9.16
N MET A 35 2.55 -2.29 -8.64
CA MET A 35 1.36 -3.02 -9.05
C MET A 35 0.40 -2.05 -9.73
N PRO A 36 0.59 -1.70 -11.02
CA PRO A 36 -0.30 -0.81 -11.75
C PRO A 36 -1.73 -1.35 -11.89
N GLU A 37 -1.90 -2.67 -11.90
CA GLU A 37 -3.21 -3.30 -12.01
C GLU A 37 -3.45 -4.24 -10.83
N PHE A 38 -4.50 -3.94 -10.06
CA PHE A 38 -5.20 -4.91 -9.24
C PHE A 38 -6.69 -4.71 -9.43
N GLY A 39 -7.34 -5.67 -10.07
CA GLY A 39 -8.70 -5.48 -10.54
C GLY A 39 -9.53 -6.74 -10.60
N LEU A 40 -10.85 -6.55 -10.63
CA LEU A 40 -11.83 -7.61 -10.69
C LEU A 40 -12.24 -7.85 -12.14
N ARG A 41 -12.33 -9.11 -12.55
CA ARG A 41 -12.85 -9.47 -13.88
C ARG A 41 -14.34 -9.13 -13.96
N ARG A 42 -14.72 -8.33 -14.96
CA ARG A 42 -16.10 -7.95 -15.27
C ARG A 42 -16.37 -8.18 -16.75
N GLY A 43 -17.08 -9.25 -17.07
CA GLY A 43 -17.35 -9.65 -18.45
C GLY A 43 -16.07 -9.94 -19.22
N ARG A 44 -15.76 -9.10 -20.23
CA ARG A 44 -14.55 -9.22 -21.06
C ARG A 44 -13.38 -8.33 -20.60
N ALA A 45 -13.57 -7.53 -19.55
CA ALA A 45 -12.59 -6.54 -19.09
C ALA A 45 -12.19 -6.78 -17.62
N VAL A 46 -11.18 -6.05 -17.17
CA VAL A 46 -10.79 -5.95 -15.76
C VAL A 46 -11.13 -4.54 -15.29
N LEU A 47 -11.87 -4.44 -14.18
CA LEU A 47 -12.08 -3.17 -13.49
C LEU A 47 -10.91 -2.98 -12.53
N ASN A 48 -9.95 -2.14 -12.92
CA ASN A 48 -8.79 -1.82 -12.10
C ASN A 48 -9.17 -0.90 -10.93
N ALA A 49 -8.67 -1.20 -9.74
CA ALA A 49 -8.80 -0.31 -8.59
C ALA A 49 -7.64 0.68 -8.46
N HIS A 50 -6.49 0.33 -9.02
CA HIS A 50 -5.24 1.04 -8.79
C HIS A 50 -5.09 2.29 -9.65
N TRP A 51 -4.46 3.29 -9.05
CA TRP A 51 -4.17 4.55 -9.71
C TRP A 51 -3.06 4.39 -10.75
N LEU A 52 -3.34 4.86 -11.96
CA LEU A 52 -2.38 5.04 -13.02
C LEU A 52 -2.23 6.54 -13.27
N PRO A 53 -1.12 7.17 -12.85
CA PRO A 53 -0.88 8.58 -13.11
C PRO A 53 -0.84 8.85 -14.62
N ASP A 54 -1.43 9.97 -15.05
CA ASP A 54 -1.38 10.40 -16.45
C ASP A 54 0.03 10.81 -16.88
N PHE A 55 0.82 11.33 -15.93
CA PHE A 55 2.21 11.71 -16.11
C PHE A 55 3.18 10.53 -16.01
N ARG A 56 2.71 9.31 -15.70
CA ARG A 56 3.60 8.14 -15.62
C ARG A 56 4.22 7.88 -16.99
N ASP A 57 5.52 7.60 -17.04
CA ASP A 57 6.14 7.22 -18.30
C ASP A 57 5.61 5.87 -18.77
N ASN A 58 5.23 5.80 -20.04
CA ASN A 58 4.72 4.56 -20.66
C ASN A 58 5.58 4.13 -21.85
N SER A 59 6.81 4.68 -21.97
CA SER A 59 7.74 4.37 -23.04
C SER A 59 8.63 3.16 -22.74
N GLY A 60 8.80 2.84 -21.44
CA GLY A 60 9.72 1.81 -20.98
C GLY A 60 11.17 2.28 -20.93
N ALA A 61 11.44 3.55 -21.23
CA ALA A 61 12.77 4.13 -21.09
C ALA A 61 13.18 4.19 -19.61
N PRO A 62 14.47 4.00 -19.29
CA PRO A 62 14.95 4.18 -17.94
C PRO A 62 14.93 5.66 -17.55
N PHE A 63 14.63 5.93 -16.28
CA PHE A 63 14.81 7.26 -15.71
C PHE A 63 16.29 7.64 -15.65
N THR A 64 16.60 8.81 -16.18
CA THR A 64 17.86 9.53 -15.95
C THR A 64 17.57 10.97 -15.48
N ALA A 65 18.32 11.44 -14.49
CA ALA A 65 18.05 12.72 -13.82
C ALA A 65 18.24 13.93 -14.76
N ASP A 66 19.22 13.86 -15.66
CA ASP A 66 19.51 14.88 -16.67
C ASP A 66 18.35 15.10 -17.64
N ARG A 67 17.68 14.02 -18.06
CA ARG A 67 16.60 14.07 -19.04
C ARG A 67 15.22 14.29 -18.42
N HIS A 68 14.98 13.70 -17.25
CA HIS A 68 13.62 13.62 -16.68
C HIS A 68 13.46 14.40 -15.37
N GLY A 69 14.57 14.75 -14.70
CA GLY A 69 14.56 15.34 -13.36
C GLY A 69 13.80 16.66 -13.29
N ALA A 70 13.84 17.48 -14.34
CA ALA A 70 13.14 18.77 -14.34
C ALA A 70 11.61 18.64 -14.22
N TYR A 71 11.01 17.61 -14.82
CA TYR A 71 9.55 17.42 -14.81
C TYR A 71 9.11 16.45 -13.70
N TRP A 72 9.77 15.30 -13.56
CA TRP A 72 9.35 14.29 -12.58
C TRP A 72 9.94 14.50 -11.19
N LYS A 73 11.04 15.25 -11.05
CA LYS A 73 11.74 15.56 -9.79
C LYS A 73 12.37 14.35 -9.07
N ALA A 74 11.80 13.15 -9.21
CA ALA A 74 12.32 11.91 -8.66
C ALA A 74 12.03 10.71 -9.58
N LYS A 75 12.92 9.69 -9.53
CA LYS A 75 12.72 8.40 -10.23
C LYS A 75 11.40 7.74 -9.85
N LEU A 76 11.02 7.82 -8.58
CA LEU A 76 9.75 7.28 -8.10
C LEU A 76 8.55 7.84 -8.89
N LEU A 77 8.44 9.16 -9.04
CA LEU A 77 7.31 9.79 -9.73
C LEU A 77 7.27 9.45 -11.23
N TYR A 78 8.41 9.10 -11.82
CA TYR A 78 8.48 8.62 -13.21
C TYR A 78 7.80 7.25 -13.39
N LEU A 79 7.80 6.42 -12.33
CA LEU A 79 7.40 5.01 -12.37
C LEU A 79 6.09 4.71 -11.63
N ILE A 80 5.74 5.54 -10.64
CA ILE A 80 4.73 5.27 -9.61
C ILE A 80 3.40 4.81 -10.20
N ALA A 81 2.84 3.74 -9.64
CA ALA A 81 1.51 3.25 -10.00
C ALA A 81 0.99 2.31 -8.92
N GLY A 82 -0.30 2.42 -8.64
CA GLY A 82 -1.05 1.51 -7.78
C GLY A 82 -0.42 1.27 -6.41
N ASP A 83 0.03 0.05 -6.16
CA ASP A 83 0.59 -0.44 -4.90
C ASP A 83 2.05 -0.86 -5.05
N PHE A 84 2.88 -0.60 -4.05
CA PHE A 84 4.27 -1.03 -4.00
C PHE A 84 4.78 -1.13 -2.55
N PRO A 85 5.82 -1.94 -2.29
CA PRO A 85 6.47 -1.99 -0.98
C PRO A 85 7.46 -0.82 -0.78
N CYS A 86 7.44 -0.21 0.40
CA CYS A 86 8.42 0.81 0.81
C CYS A 86 9.34 0.24 1.91
N SER A 87 10.64 0.27 1.67
CA SER A 87 11.68 -0.19 2.59
C SER A 87 13.07 0.15 2.01
N PRO A 88 14.06 0.52 2.83
CA PRO A 88 14.02 0.70 4.29
C PRO A 88 13.51 2.08 4.75
N SER A 89 13.01 2.89 3.80
CA SER A 89 12.41 4.21 4.06
C SER A 89 10.98 4.23 3.54
N PHE A 90 10.07 4.91 4.25
CA PHE A 90 8.75 5.32 3.77
C PHE A 90 8.61 6.83 3.95
N GLY A 91 8.83 7.57 2.86
CA GLY A 91 8.66 9.02 2.74
C GLY A 91 9.60 9.63 1.71
N PRO A 92 9.98 10.92 1.81
CA PRO A 92 10.96 11.54 0.93
C PRO A 92 12.34 10.85 1.02
N ASP A 93 13.23 11.21 0.09
CA ASP A 93 14.64 10.84 0.18
C ASP A 93 15.27 11.40 1.45
N CYS A 94 16.22 10.65 2.01
CA CYS A 94 16.92 11.04 3.23
C CYS A 94 18.28 10.37 3.34
N VAL A 95 19.13 10.88 4.23
CA VAL A 95 20.41 10.26 4.57
C VAL A 95 20.33 9.70 5.98
N VAL A 96 20.68 8.42 6.14
CA VAL A 96 20.69 7.71 7.43
C VAL A 96 21.98 6.93 7.55
N ASP A 97 22.75 7.15 8.61
CA ASP A 97 24.05 6.48 8.85
C ASP A 97 25.02 6.60 7.66
N GLY A 98 25.00 7.75 6.96
CA GLY A 98 25.81 8.00 5.77
C GLY A 98 25.32 7.30 4.50
N VAL A 99 24.15 6.66 4.53
CA VAL A 99 23.52 6.01 3.39
C VAL A 99 22.40 6.90 2.82
N GLU A 100 22.49 7.21 1.54
CA GLU A 100 21.43 7.87 0.79
C GLU A 100 20.30 6.88 0.48
N LEU A 101 19.09 7.20 0.93
CA LEU A 101 17.88 6.43 0.67
C LEU A 101 17.00 7.21 -0.30
N PRO A 102 16.57 6.62 -1.43
CA PRO A 102 15.64 7.28 -2.33
C PRO A 102 14.25 7.41 -1.69
N PRO A 103 13.35 8.22 -2.27
CA PRO A 103 11.99 8.34 -1.77
C PRO A 103 11.32 6.96 -1.73
N HIS A 104 10.74 6.62 -0.58
CA HIS A 104 10.16 5.31 -0.24
C HIS A 104 11.13 4.10 -0.32
N GLY A 105 12.43 4.36 -0.27
CA GLY A 105 13.46 3.33 -0.15
C GLY A 105 13.69 2.53 -1.43
N TRP A 106 14.66 1.60 -1.37
CA TRP A 106 15.09 0.86 -2.54
C TRP A 106 14.05 -0.12 -3.07
N THR A 107 13.18 -0.67 -2.22
CA THR A 107 12.14 -1.60 -2.69
C THR A 107 11.17 -0.97 -3.68
N ALA A 108 10.96 0.36 -3.59
CA ALA A 108 10.10 1.15 -4.48
C ALA A 108 10.84 1.71 -5.71
N ASN A 109 12.17 1.59 -5.77
CA ASN A 109 12.97 2.23 -6.82
C ASN A 109 13.83 1.25 -7.64
N GLU A 110 14.26 0.14 -7.05
CA GLU A 110 15.19 -0.80 -7.69
C GLU A 110 14.47 -1.92 -8.46
N GLU A 111 15.18 -2.53 -9.40
CA GLU A 111 14.66 -3.70 -10.14
C GLU A 111 14.77 -4.96 -9.27
N TRP A 112 13.63 -5.59 -9.03
CA TRP A 112 13.52 -6.88 -8.37
C TRP A 112 13.86 -8.01 -9.35
N THR A 113 14.63 -8.98 -8.87
CA THR A 113 14.89 -10.22 -9.59
C THR A 113 13.69 -11.16 -9.44
N VAL A 114 13.13 -11.64 -10.53
CA VAL A 114 12.07 -12.67 -10.51
C VAL A 114 12.73 -14.05 -10.45
N GLU A 115 12.78 -14.61 -9.25
CA GLU A 115 13.38 -15.92 -8.94
C GLU A 115 12.59 -17.09 -9.55
N GLY A 116 11.27 -16.93 -9.64
CA GLY A 116 10.40 -17.95 -10.21
C GLY A 116 8.94 -17.53 -10.18
N LEU A 117 8.12 -18.18 -10.99
CA LEU A 117 6.67 -18.04 -10.98
C LEU A 117 6.01 -19.31 -11.52
N GLY A 118 4.74 -19.49 -11.21
CA GLY A 118 3.98 -20.62 -11.73
C GLY A 118 2.61 -20.76 -11.09
N VAL A 119 1.98 -21.91 -11.36
CA VAL A 119 0.77 -22.35 -10.67
C VAL A 119 1.16 -23.58 -9.85
N GLU A 120 0.88 -23.57 -8.55
CA GLU A 120 1.23 -24.69 -7.68
C GLU A 120 0.21 -25.82 -7.84
N GLU A 121 0.68 -27.02 -8.23
CA GLU A 121 -0.19 -28.14 -8.66
C GLU A 121 -1.18 -28.62 -7.60
N GLY A 122 -0.86 -28.55 -6.30
CA GLY A 122 -1.74 -29.03 -5.23
C GLY A 122 -2.84 -28.04 -4.85
N SER A 123 -2.51 -26.75 -4.78
CA SER A 123 -3.41 -25.69 -4.32
C SER A 123 -4.07 -24.91 -5.46
N GLY A 124 -3.54 -25.00 -6.68
CA GLY A 124 -3.95 -24.18 -7.82
C GLY A 124 -3.56 -22.70 -7.69
N ALA A 125 -2.77 -22.32 -6.68
CA ALA A 125 -2.37 -20.93 -6.46
C ALA A 125 -1.42 -20.44 -7.55
N ALA A 126 -1.72 -19.27 -8.13
CA ALA A 126 -0.75 -18.55 -8.95
C ALA A 126 0.24 -17.84 -8.03
N TRP A 127 1.53 -17.98 -8.31
CA TRP A 127 2.59 -17.46 -7.45
C TRP A 127 3.74 -16.85 -8.23
N ALA A 128 4.44 -15.91 -7.60
CA ALA A 128 5.73 -15.40 -8.05
C ALA A 128 6.64 -15.11 -6.86
N ARG A 129 7.94 -15.32 -7.06
CA ARG A 129 9.00 -15.03 -6.08
C ARG A 129 9.93 -13.96 -6.62
N PHE A 130 10.25 -13.01 -5.76
CA PHE A 130 11.11 -11.88 -6.05
C PHE A 130 12.24 -11.78 -5.02
N SER A 131 13.38 -11.26 -5.43
CA SER A 131 14.46 -10.89 -4.54
C SER A 131 15.05 -9.52 -4.90
N LEU A 132 15.57 -8.84 -3.88
CA LEU A 132 16.29 -7.58 -4.02
C LEU A 132 17.37 -7.52 -2.94
N ARG A 133 18.55 -6.99 -3.27
CA ARG A 133 19.62 -6.73 -2.32
C ARG A 133 19.84 -5.23 -2.21
N SER A 134 20.20 -4.79 -1.01
CA SER A 134 20.59 -3.40 -0.78
C SER A 134 21.74 -3.01 -1.71
N PRO A 135 21.66 -1.85 -2.39
CA PRO A 135 22.77 -1.31 -3.16
C PRO A 135 23.85 -0.69 -2.26
N ALA A 136 23.60 -0.50 -0.96
CA ALA A 136 24.51 0.13 -0.03
C ALA A 136 25.10 -0.89 0.97
N PRO A 137 26.42 -1.18 0.91
CA PRO A 137 27.06 -2.14 1.82
C PRO A 137 26.94 -1.80 3.31
N ALA A 138 26.86 -0.51 3.66
CA ALA A 138 26.69 -0.04 5.03
C ALA A 138 25.30 -0.37 5.63
N MET A 139 24.33 -0.72 4.79
CA MET A 139 23.01 -1.19 5.20
C MET A 139 22.70 -2.50 4.46
N PRO A 140 23.29 -3.63 4.88
CA PRO A 140 23.30 -4.91 4.15
C PRO A 140 21.97 -5.68 4.29
N LEU A 141 20.87 -5.00 3.94
CA LEU A 141 19.54 -5.59 3.92
C LEU A 141 19.31 -6.38 2.63
N ALA A 142 18.55 -7.45 2.73
CA ALA A 142 18.05 -8.22 1.59
C ALA A 142 16.56 -8.49 1.75
N TRP A 143 15.84 -8.36 0.65
CA TRP A 143 14.41 -8.60 0.58
C TRP A 143 14.14 -9.83 -0.27
N THR A 144 13.29 -10.71 0.23
CA THR A 144 12.60 -11.71 -0.60
C THR A 144 11.11 -11.51 -0.48
N ARG A 145 10.37 -11.75 -1.55
CA ARG A 145 8.93 -11.57 -1.58
C ARG A 145 8.28 -12.73 -2.31
N CYS A 146 7.19 -13.26 -1.76
CA CYS A 146 6.33 -14.23 -2.44
C CYS A 146 4.94 -13.64 -2.59
N ASP A 147 4.52 -13.48 -3.84
CA ASP A 147 3.23 -12.92 -4.22
C ASP A 147 2.30 -14.05 -4.67
N LEU A 148 1.03 -13.99 -4.26
CA LEU A 148 0.08 -15.07 -4.41
C LEU A 148 -1.31 -14.56 -4.80
N VAL A 149 -1.95 -15.30 -5.71
CA VAL A 149 -3.41 -15.25 -5.94
C VAL A 149 -3.94 -16.67 -5.77
N LEU A 150 -4.76 -16.88 -4.74
CA LEU A 150 -5.33 -18.19 -4.41
C LEU A 150 -6.61 -18.45 -5.21
N PRO A 151 -6.94 -19.70 -5.59
CA PRO A 151 -8.17 -19.97 -6.33
C PRO A 151 -9.43 -19.57 -5.57
N GLY A 152 -10.39 -18.97 -6.28
CA GLY A 152 -11.69 -18.59 -5.73
C GLY A 152 -11.65 -17.46 -4.69
N GLN A 153 -10.49 -16.86 -4.43
CA GLN A 153 -10.38 -15.73 -3.51
C GLN A 153 -10.20 -14.43 -4.31
N PRO A 154 -10.97 -13.37 -4.01
CA PRO A 154 -10.84 -12.08 -4.69
C PRO A 154 -9.69 -11.26 -4.08
N ALA A 155 -8.55 -11.89 -3.84
CA ALA A 155 -7.45 -11.33 -3.06
C ALA A 155 -6.07 -11.62 -3.67
N TYR A 156 -5.19 -10.65 -3.51
CA TYR A 156 -3.75 -10.73 -3.71
C TYR A 156 -3.07 -10.73 -2.33
N PHE A 157 -2.09 -11.61 -2.16
CA PHE A 157 -1.31 -11.70 -0.94
C PHE A 157 0.16 -11.50 -1.26
N THR A 158 0.88 -10.92 -0.31
CA THR A 158 2.34 -10.90 -0.32
C THR A 158 2.89 -11.28 1.04
N VAL A 159 4.00 -12.03 1.01
CA VAL A 159 4.84 -12.31 2.17
C VAL A 159 6.24 -11.80 1.84
N MET A 160 6.63 -10.70 2.47
CA MET A 160 7.93 -10.08 2.29
C MET A 160 8.82 -10.37 3.50
N ARG A 161 10.03 -10.87 3.27
CA ARG A 161 11.03 -11.11 4.30
C ARG A 161 12.18 -10.12 4.13
N ILE A 162 12.60 -9.53 5.23
CA ILE A 162 13.69 -8.55 5.30
C ILE A 162 14.78 -9.14 6.19
N ALA A 163 15.87 -9.55 5.58
CA ALA A 163 17.05 -10.08 6.26
C ALA A 163 18.11 -9.00 6.40
N ASN A 164 18.84 -9.01 7.51
CA ASN A 164 19.99 -8.14 7.75
C ASN A 164 21.25 -8.99 7.83
N GLY A 165 22.10 -8.88 6.80
CA GLY A 165 23.38 -9.59 6.73
C GLY A 165 24.51 -8.93 7.52
N GLY A 166 24.24 -7.83 8.23
CA GLY A 166 25.22 -7.06 8.98
C GLY A 166 25.39 -7.53 10.42
N GLU A 167 26.41 -6.99 11.08
CA GLU A 167 26.76 -7.29 12.47
C GLU A 167 25.99 -6.46 13.50
N ALA A 168 25.29 -5.41 13.07
CA ALA A 168 24.46 -4.56 13.91
C ALA A 168 23.00 -4.60 13.46
N SER A 169 22.08 -4.48 14.42
CA SER A 169 20.65 -4.31 14.15
C SER A 169 20.39 -3.07 13.29
N GLN A 170 19.40 -3.15 12.40
CA GLN A 170 19.00 -2.06 11.53
C GLN A 170 17.58 -1.61 11.88
N ALA A 171 17.44 -0.37 12.37
CA ALA A 171 16.14 0.28 12.54
C ALA A 171 15.69 0.87 11.21
N ILE A 172 14.58 0.36 10.68
CA ILE A 172 13.98 0.78 9.41
C ILE A 172 12.52 1.16 9.61
N ASN A 173 11.91 1.79 8.62
CA ASN A 173 10.47 1.94 8.57
C ASN A 173 9.98 1.30 7.25
N VAL A 174 8.76 0.78 7.25
CA VAL A 174 8.25 -0.04 6.14
C VAL A 174 6.79 0.27 5.89
N ALA A 175 6.37 0.22 4.63
CA ALA A 175 4.97 0.43 4.27
C ALA A 175 4.52 -0.40 3.07
N ARG A 176 3.21 -0.54 2.93
CA ARG A 176 2.52 -0.88 1.69
C ARG A 176 1.77 0.34 1.21
N HIS A 177 2.13 0.83 0.02
CA HIS A 177 1.66 2.09 -0.52
C HIS A 177 0.52 1.88 -1.52
N ASN A 178 -0.66 1.43 -1.08
CA ASN A 178 -1.78 1.19 -2.00
C ASN A 178 -2.42 2.50 -2.42
N THR A 179 -2.46 2.77 -3.73
CA THR A 179 -3.06 3.99 -4.28
C THR A 179 -4.20 3.65 -5.21
N LEU A 180 -5.39 4.15 -4.90
CA LEU A 180 -6.62 3.96 -5.67
C LEU A 180 -6.85 5.11 -6.65
N GLY A 181 -7.39 4.78 -7.82
CA GLY A 181 -7.74 5.74 -8.85
C GLY A 181 -8.96 5.33 -9.65
N ALA A 182 -9.34 6.16 -10.62
CA ALA A 182 -10.42 5.81 -11.56
C ALA A 182 -10.07 4.53 -12.35
N PRO A 183 -11.05 3.68 -12.72
CA PRO A 183 -12.49 3.89 -12.58
C PRO A 183 -13.08 3.48 -11.21
N PHE A 184 -12.27 2.93 -10.29
CA PHE A 184 -12.77 2.54 -8.97
C PHE A 184 -12.98 3.73 -8.04
N LEU A 185 -11.99 4.63 -7.93
CA LEU A 185 -12.12 5.81 -7.08
C LEU A 185 -12.95 6.88 -7.79
N GLN A 186 -13.96 7.38 -7.10
CA GLN A 186 -14.79 8.51 -7.54
C GLN A 186 -15.35 9.26 -6.32
N ALA A 187 -15.93 10.43 -6.56
CA ALA A 187 -16.66 11.15 -5.53
C ALA A 187 -17.78 10.27 -4.94
N GLY A 188 -17.98 10.33 -3.64
CA GLY A 188 -18.97 9.51 -2.91
C GLY A 188 -18.45 8.13 -2.48
N CYS A 189 -17.24 7.72 -2.88
CA CYS A 189 -16.57 6.59 -2.23
C CYS A 189 -16.42 6.84 -0.72
N ARG A 190 -16.53 5.78 0.07
CA ARG A 190 -16.50 5.84 1.54
C ARG A 190 -15.25 5.15 2.07
N ILE A 191 -14.56 5.80 3.00
CA ILE A 191 -13.30 5.34 3.59
C ILE A 191 -13.56 4.97 5.04
N GLN A 192 -13.04 3.82 5.46
CA GLN A 192 -12.99 3.45 6.87
C GLN A 192 -11.77 2.58 7.12
N LEU A 193 -11.24 2.66 8.33
CA LEU A 193 -10.07 1.92 8.75
C LEU A 193 -10.12 1.64 10.25
N CYS A 194 -9.33 0.67 10.71
CA CYS A 194 -9.20 0.40 12.14
C CYS A 194 -8.29 1.42 12.82
N ALA A 195 -8.86 2.51 13.33
CA ALA A 195 -8.18 3.44 14.23
C ALA A 195 -9.18 4.16 15.13
N GLU A 196 -8.72 4.57 16.30
CA GLU A 196 -9.50 5.35 17.28
C GLU A 196 -8.90 6.74 17.53
N ARG A 197 -7.67 6.94 17.04
CA ARG A 197 -6.89 8.16 17.16
C ARG A 197 -6.20 8.40 15.84
N PHE A 198 -6.27 9.64 15.39
CA PHE A 198 -5.71 10.10 14.14
C PHE A 198 -4.86 11.34 14.40
N LEU A 199 -3.84 11.52 13.59
CA LEU A 199 -2.97 12.67 13.63
C LEU A 199 -2.82 13.22 12.21
N ALA A 200 -3.06 14.51 12.03
CA ALA A 200 -2.73 15.20 10.77
C ALA A 200 -1.22 15.39 10.66
N ALA A 201 -0.70 15.42 9.42
CA ALA A 201 0.73 15.62 9.17
C ALA A 201 1.27 16.87 9.93
N PRO A 202 2.52 16.80 10.44
CA PRO A 202 3.13 17.90 11.15
C PRO A 202 3.53 19.02 10.17
N SER A 203 3.92 20.17 10.73
CA SER A 203 4.57 21.24 9.96
C SER A 203 5.94 20.81 9.44
N GLY A 204 6.44 21.50 8.41
CA GLY A 204 7.72 21.21 7.76
C GLY A 204 7.62 20.05 6.78
N THR A 205 6.43 19.75 6.27
CA THR A 205 6.18 18.70 5.28
C THR A 205 5.62 19.29 3.99
N GLU A 206 5.43 18.47 2.96
CA GLU A 206 4.78 18.93 1.72
C GLU A 206 3.31 19.36 1.93
N PHE A 207 2.69 18.97 3.05
CA PHE A 207 1.32 19.32 3.40
C PHE A 207 1.20 20.72 4.00
N ASP A 208 2.32 21.43 4.19
CA ASP A 208 2.34 22.83 4.63
C ASP A 208 1.61 23.72 3.62
N ASP A 209 1.87 23.51 2.33
CA ASP A 209 1.34 24.30 1.22
C ASP A 209 0.22 23.61 0.44
N THR A 210 0.08 22.29 0.58
CA THR A 210 -0.88 21.50 -0.21
C THR A 210 -2.11 21.05 0.59
N GLY A 211 -2.03 21.03 1.92
CA GLY A 211 -3.08 20.51 2.81
C GLY A 211 -3.95 21.60 3.45
N ARG A 212 -5.19 21.23 3.78
CA ARG A 212 -6.18 22.09 4.46
C ARG A 212 -6.35 21.76 5.95
N LEU A 213 -5.83 20.63 6.42
CA LEU A 213 -5.95 20.22 7.83
C LEU A 213 -5.02 21.03 8.75
N VAL A 214 -5.45 21.23 10.00
CA VAL A 214 -4.59 21.80 11.05
C VAL A 214 -3.41 20.86 11.28
N GLN A 215 -2.19 21.35 11.06
CA GLN A 215 -0.97 20.54 11.18
C GLN A 215 -0.80 19.98 12.59
N GLY A 216 -0.45 18.70 12.68
CA GLY A 216 -0.22 18.01 13.95
C GLY A 216 -1.46 17.88 14.85
N ALA A 217 -2.66 18.19 14.35
CA ALA A 217 -3.87 18.07 15.14
C ALA A 217 -4.26 16.60 15.33
N GLU A 218 -4.50 16.21 16.59
CA GLU A 218 -5.05 14.91 16.94
C GLU A 218 -6.59 14.97 16.90
N PHE A 219 -7.22 13.92 16.39
CA PHE A 219 -8.68 13.77 16.37
C PHE A 219 -9.08 12.29 16.47
N SER A 220 -10.34 12.00 16.82
CA SER A 220 -10.79 10.64 17.15
C SER A 220 -11.63 9.98 16.06
N ARG A 221 -12.06 10.73 15.04
CA ARG A 221 -12.93 10.23 13.96
C ARG A 221 -12.61 10.95 12.65
N LEU A 222 -12.55 10.20 11.55
CA LEU A 222 -12.40 10.77 10.20
C LEU A 222 -13.45 11.87 9.91
N ALA A 223 -14.66 11.73 10.45
CA ALA A 223 -15.77 12.68 10.31
C ALA A 223 -15.52 14.08 10.90
N THR A 224 -14.50 14.25 11.74
CA THR A 224 -14.27 15.47 12.52
C THR A 224 -12.83 15.98 12.40
N ALA A 225 -12.18 15.78 11.25
CA ALA A 225 -10.81 16.26 11.06
C ALA A 225 -10.79 17.81 11.02
N PRO A 226 -9.93 18.47 11.81
CA PRO A 226 -9.95 19.93 11.94
C PRO A 226 -9.31 20.63 10.73
N LEU A 227 -9.95 21.71 10.25
CA LEU A 227 -9.48 22.53 9.13
C LEU A 227 -8.71 23.77 9.60
N ARG A 228 -7.69 24.20 8.85
CA ARG A 228 -6.97 25.47 9.11
C ARG A 228 -7.87 26.69 8.98
N SER A 229 -8.87 26.63 8.10
CA SER A 229 -9.89 27.68 7.94
C SER A 229 -10.92 27.71 9.08
N GLY A 230 -10.80 26.84 10.08
CA GLY A 230 -11.81 26.62 11.12
C GLY A 230 -12.86 25.59 10.70
N GLY A 231 -13.55 25.03 11.70
CA GLY A 231 -14.50 23.94 11.50
C GLY A 231 -13.82 22.58 11.29
N THR A 232 -14.58 21.62 10.77
CA THR A 232 -14.13 20.24 10.52
C THR A 232 -14.56 19.74 9.15
N VAL A 233 -13.88 18.72 8.66
CA VAL A 233 -14.23 17.99 7.43
C VAL A 233 -14.36 16.49 7.71
N ASP A 234 -15.26 15.84 6.98
CA ASP A 234 -15.36 14.39 6.97
C ASP A 234 -14.41 13.78 5.94
N LEU A 235 -13.33 13.18 6.42
CA LEU A 235 -12.35 12.45 5.62
C LEU A 235 -12.81 11.03 5.25
N GLY A 236 -13.93 10.56 5.81
CA GLY A 236 -14.54 9.28 5.47
C GLY A 236 -15.29 9.30 4.13
N ILE A 237 -15.41 10.45 3.48
CA ILE A 237 -16.11 10.61 2.21
C ILE A 237 -15.17 11.24 1.18
N VAL A 238 -15.00 10.57 0.05
CA VAL A 238 -14.21 11.09 -1.08
C VAL A 238 -14.99 12.22 -1.76
N PRO A 239 -14.49 13.47 -1.79
CA PRO A 239 -15.28 14.65 -2.20
C PRO A 239 -15.25 14.95 -3.70
N GLY A 240 -14.41 14.26 -4.48
CA GLY A 240 -14.01 14.70 -5.83
C GLY A 240 -12.81 15.64 -5.80
N MET A 241 -12.53 16.33 -6.90
CA MET A 241 -11.43 17.30 -6.97
C MET A 241 -11.78 18.56 -6.18
N VAL A 242 -11.06 18.82 -5.09
CA VAL A 242 -11.29 19.97 -4.19
C VAL A 242 -10.12 20.93 -4.09
N GLY A 243 -9.03 20.67 -4.81
CA GLY A 243 -7.85 21.54 -4.85
C GLY A 243 -6.95 21.42 -3.62
N TRP A 244 -7.01 20.29 -2.90
CA TRP A 244 -6.23 20.05 -1.69
C TRP A 244 -5.63 18.64 -1.70
N THR A 245 -4.50 18.49 -1.03
CA THR A 245 -3.83 17.23 -0.75
C THR A 245 -3.57 17.13 0.74
N ASP A 246 -4.33 16.29 1.42
CA ASP A 246 -4.20 16.08 2.87
C ASP A 246 -3.46 14.77 3.16
N PHE A 247 -2.87 14.67 4.35
CA PHE A 247 -2.31 13.42 4.88
C PHE A 247 -2.65 13.26 6.35
N VAL A 248 -3.17 12.09 6.69
CA VAL A 248 -3.48 11.71 8.08
C VAL A 248 -3.01 10.30 8.37
N THR A 249 -2.52 10.08 9.58
CA THR A 249 -2.18 8.75 10.08
C THR A 249 -3.15 8.35 11.18
N GLY A 250 -3.59 7.10 11.19
CA GLY A 250 -4.44 6.51 12.22
C GLY A 250 -3.77 5.31 12.87
N ALA A 251 -3.66 5.31 14.20
CA ALA A 251 -3.03 4.21 14.93
C ALA A 251 -3.92 2.97 14.94
N VAL A 252 -3.39 1.83 14.49
CA VAL A 252 -4.04 0.52 14.57
C VAL A 252 -4.12 0.10 16.04
N PRO A 253 -5.32 -0.13 16.60
CA PRO A 253 -5.42 -0.48 18.01
C PRO A 253 -4.66 -1.78 18.33
N PRO A 254 -3.77 -1.80 19.33
CA PRO A 254 -2.86 -2.92 19.58
C PRO A 254 -3.57 -4.21 20.01
N ARG A 255 -4.84 -4.11 20.41
CA ARG A 255 -5.71 -5.21 20.81
C ARG A 255 -6.32 -5.98 19.63
N LEU A 256 -6.22 -5.48 18.41
CA LEU A 256 -6.80 -6.15 17.25
C LEU A 256 -5.90 -7.28 16.74
N ALA A 257 -6.53 -8.40 16.40
CA ALA A 257 -5.89 -9.55 15.75
C ALA A 257 -5.74 -9.36 14.23
N LEU A 258 -6.53 -8.46 13.64
CA LEU A 258 -6.50 -8.10 12.23
C LEU A 258 -6.46 -6.57 12.11
N GLY A 259 -5.44 -6.04 11.44
CA GLY A 259 -5.45 -4.66 10.98
C GLY A 259 -6.09 -4.58 9.59
N TRP A 260 -6.84 -3.51 9.32
CA TRP A 260 -7.54 -3.33 8.07
C TRP A 260 -7.85 -1.86 7.75
N SER A 261 -7.96 -1.57 6.46
CA SER A 261 -8.57 -0.38 5.89
C SER A 261 -9.37 -0.76 4.66
N PHE A 262 -10.39 0.02 4.31
CA PHE A 262 -11.13 -0.19 3.09
C PHE A 262 -11.68 1.09 2.48
N VAL A 263 -11.96 0.99 1.19
CA VAL A 263 -12.71 1.98 0.43
C VAL A 263 -13.87 1.29 -0.25
N VAL A 264 -15.10 1.76 0.01
CA VAL A 264 -16.30 1.30 -0.67
C VAL A 264 -16.62 2.24 -1.81
N ASN A 265 -16.74 1.71 -3.02
CA ASN A 265 -17.43 2.37 -4.11
C ASN A 265 -18.89 1.87 -4.14
N PRO A 266 -19.87 2.70 -3.72
CA PRO A 266 -21.27 2.29 -3.68
C PRO A 266 -21.89 2.07 -5.07
N GLU A 267 -21.48 2.85 -6.08
CA GLU A 267 -22.00 2.74 -7.45
C GLU A 267 -21.56 1.44 -8.12
N LEU A 268 -20.29 1.05 -7.93
CA LEU A 268 -19.76 -0.21 -8.42
C LEU A 268 -20.16 -1.40 -7.55
N ARG A 269 -20.69 -1.14 -6.35
CA ARG A 269 -20.94 -2.13 -5.29
C ARG A 269 -19.68 -2.95 -5.00
N LEU A 270 -18.55 -2.27 -4.85
CA LEU A 270 -17.26 -2.88 -4.59
C LEU A 270 -16.62 -2.32 -3.32
N ALA A 271 -15.87 -3.14 -2.61
CA ALA A 271 -14.96 -2.74 -1.55
C ALA A 271 -13.53 -3.13 -1.92
N TYR A 272 -12.61 -2.17 -1.89
CA TYR A 272 -11.18 -2.43 -1.88
C TYR A 272 -10.74 -2.53 -0.42
N VAL A 273 -10.17 -3.66 -0.02
CA VAL A 273 -9.85 -3.97 1.38
C VAL A 273 -8.37 -4.30 1.50
N CYS A 274 -7.68 -3.55 2.35
CA CYS A 274 -6.34 -3.88 2.82
C CYS A 274 -6.45 -4.60 4.17
N PHE A 275 -5.68 -5.66 4.38
CA PHE A 275 -5.66 -6.38 5.64
C PHE A 275 -4.31 -7.03 5.95
N PHE A 276 -3.99 -7.14 7.23
CA PHE A 276 -2.70 -7.63 7.72
C PHE A 276 -2.82 -8.15 9.15
N PRO A 277 -1.89 -9.01 9.62
CA PRO A 277 -1.89 -9.47 11.00
C PRO A 277 -1.82 -8.29 11.98
N GLY A 278 -2.80 -8.20 12.87
CA GLY A 278 -2.83 -7.21 13.93
C GLY A 278 -1.94 -7.64 15.11
N ARG A 279 -1.52 -6.66 15.93
CA ARG A 279 -0.56 -6.88 17.01
C ARG A 279 -0.98 -7.95 18.02
N ALA A 280 -2.28 -8.12 18.27
CA ALA A 280 -2.77 -9.11 19.24
C ALA A 280 -2.61 -10.57 18.79
N ALA A 281 -2.45 -10.83 17.48
CA ALA A 281 -2.27 -12.16 16.92
C ALA A 281 -1.01 -12.26 16.04
N LEU A 282 -0.07 -11.33 16.19
CA LEU A 282 1.14 -11.26 15.38
C LEU A 282 2.10 -12.41 15.73
N PRO A 283 2.47 -13.27 14.77
CA PRO A 283 3.47 -14.30 15.00
C PRO A 283 4.86 -13.73 15.35
N ALA A 284 5.65 -14.50 16.09
CA ALA A 284 7.01 -14.11 16.43
C ALA A 284 7.86 -13.90 15.17
N GLY A 285 8.60 -12.79 15.13
CA GLY A 285 9.43 -12.43 13.98
C GLY A 285 8.67 -11.76 12.84
N GLU A 286 7.37 -11.50 12.98
CA GLU A 286 6.61 -10.69 12.03
C GLU A 286 6.60 -9.20 12.37
N ILE A 287 6.37 -8.38 11.35
CA ILE A 287 6.27 -6.93 11.45
C ILE A 287 4.79 -6.57 11.62
N ALA A 288 4.44 -5.91 12.73
CA ALA A 288 3.13 -5.31 12.88
C ALA A 288 3.11 -3.94 12.21
N LEU A 289 2.24 -3.76 11.21
CA LEU A 289 1.93 -2.42 10.70
C LEU A 289 1.09 -1.69 11.75
N GLY A 290 1.65 -0.61 12.29
CA GLY A 290 1.06 0.14 13.40
C GLY A 290 0.10 1.24 12.94
N PHE A 291 0.15 1.61 11.66
CA PHE A 291 -0.60 2.74 11.13
C PHE A 291 -1.42 2.37 9.88
N ASN A 292 -2.59 2.99 9.78
CA ASN A 292 -3.27 3.22 8.52
C ASN A 292 -3.05 4.69 8.14
N ASP A 293 -2.40 4.93 7.02
CA ASP A 293 -2.16 6.28 6.50
C ASP A 293 -3.10 6.55 5.32
N LEU A 294 -3.60 7.79 5.25
CA LEU A 294 -4.43 8.27 4.15
C LEU A 294 -3.74 9.43 3.45
N TRP A 295 -3.33 9.20 2.21
CA TRP A 295 -2.86 10.26 1.31
C TRP A 295 -4.01 10.68 0.38
N LEU A 296 -4.60 11.83 0.67
CA LEU A 296 -5.86 12.31 0.09
C LEU A 296 -5.56 13.31 -1.02
N GLN A 297 -5.15 12.81 -2.19
CA GLN A 297 -4.69 13.62 -3.32
C GLN A 297 -5.86 14.03 -4.23
N TYR A 298 -6.43 15.20 -3.95
CA TYR A 298 -7.63 15.74 -4.63
C TYR A 298 -7.37 17.08 -5.33
N GLY A 299 -6.17 17.22 -5.90
CA GLY A 299 -5.79 18.36 -6.74
C GLY A 299 -4.98 19.46 -6.05
N GLY A 300 -4.30 19.17 -4.94
CA GLY A 300 -3.58 20.16 -4.14
C GLY A 300 -2.15 20.48 -4.57
N ARG A 301 -1.63 19.91 -5.66
CA ARG A 301 -0.21 20.04 -6.05
C ARG A 301 -0.05 20.84 -7.35
N PRO A 302 0.10 22.17 -7.29
CA PRO A 302 0.18 23.03 -8.47
C PRO A 302 1.60 23.04 -9.08
N PHE A 303 2.22 21.87 -9.21
CA PHE A 303 3.61 21.75 -9.66
C PHE A 303 3.85 20.44 -10.41
N THR A 304 4.88 20.40 -11.25
CA THR A 304 5.20 19.19 -12.01
C THR A 304 5.62 18.03 -11.10
N PRO A 305 5.30 16.77 -11.42
CA PRO A 305 4.54 16.31 -12.59
C PRO A 305 3.02 16.30 -12.39
N TRP A 306 2.52 16.65 -11.21
CA TRP A 306 1.09 16.67 -10.85
C TRP A 306 0.29 17.65 -11.72
N ALA A 307 0.87 18.82 -11.95
CA ALA A 307 0.44 19.79 -12.94
C ALA A 307 1.34 19.73 -14.19
N LEU A 308 0.84 20.21 -15.33
CA LEU A 308 1.59 20.23 -16.60
C LEU A 308 2.80 21.19 -16.55
N HIS A 309 2.70 22.25 -15.76
CA HIS A 309 3.77 23.22 -15.51
C HIS A 309 3.67 23.73 -14.07
N GLU A 310 4.74 24.34 -13.56
CA GLU A 310 4.74 24.98 -12.25
C GLU A 310 3.65 26.06 -12.16
N GLY A 311 2.93 26.10 -11.05
CA GLY A 311 1.74 26.95 -10.84
C GLY A 311 0.47 26.51 -11.59
N GLY A 312 0.50 25.41 -12.34
CA GLY A 312 -0.62 24.92 -13.13
C GLY A 312 -1.68 24.17 -12.30
N ALA A 313 -2.76 23.76 -12.97
CA ALA A 313 -3.80 22.92 -12.35
C ALA A 313 -3.29 21.48 -12.19
N ASP A 314 -3.40 20.95 -10.98
CA ASP A 314 -3.18 19.54 -10.68
C ASP A 314 -4.24 18.69 -11.40
N ARG A 315 -3.79 17.60 -12.03
CA ARG A 315 -4.64 16.70 -12.83
C ARG A 315 -4.84 15.34 -12.15
N THR A 316 -4.34 15.18 -10.93
CA THR A 316 -4.35 13.91 -10.21
C THR A 316 -5.48 13.85 -9.19
N PHE A 317 -6.31 12.82 -9.33
CA PHE A 317 -7.31 12.41 -8.37
C PHE A 317 -7.03 10.98 -7.93
N CYS A 318 -6.47 10.80 -6.73
CA CYS A 318 -6.17 9.49 -6.19
C CYS A 318 -6.26 9.47 -4.66
N LEU A 319 -6.25 8.26 -4.09
CA LEU A 319 -6.33 8.03 -2.66
C LEU A 319 -5.34 6.94 -2.26
N GLY A 320 -4.35 7.31 -1.46
CA GLY A 320 -3.51 6.35 -0.74
C GLY A 320 -4.27 5.77 0.45
N THR A 321 -4.39 4.45 0.50
CA THR A 321 -4.78 3.68 1.70
C THR A 321 -3.61 2.81 2.12
N GLU A 322 -2.70 3.44 2.84
CA GLU A 322 -1.35 2.95 3.07
C GLU A 322 -1.27 2.34 4.46
N ASN A 323 -0.39 1.37 4.64
CA ASN A 323 -0.22 0.71 5.93
C ASN A 323 1.26 0.61 6.27
N ALA A 324 1.63 1.13 7.43
CA ALA A 324 3.02 1.39 7.72
C ALA A 324 3.43 1.05 9.16
N VAL A 325 4.73 0.82 9.30
CA VAL A 325 5.51 1.24 10.46
C VAL A 325 6.22 2.50 9.99
N GLY A 326 5.83 3.67 10.51
CA GLY A 326 6.36 4.96 10.05
C GLY A 326 5.80 6.12 10.85
N ALA A 327 6.54 7.21 10.93
CA ALA A 327 6.04 8.48 11.45
C ALA A 327 5.46 9.26 10.26
N PHE A 328 4.21 8.97 9.89
CA PHE A 328 3.63 9.36 8.60
C PHE A 328 4.49 8.82 7.42
N ALA A 329 4.38 9.46 6.25
CA ALA A 329 5.26 9.28 5.10
C ALA A 329 6.46 10.25 5.11
N ASN A 330 7.12 10.47 6.26
CA ASN A 330 8.21 11.45 6.41
C ASN A 330 9.64 10.87 6.34
N GLY A 331 9.79 9.58 6.00
CA GLY A 331 11.08 8.95 5.76
C GLY A 331 11.75 8.40 7.02
N LEU A 332 12.77 7.57 6.83
CA LEU A 332 13.44 6.87 7.93
C LEU A 332 14.14 7.81 8.91
N ALA A 333 14.80 8.87 8.42
CA ALA A 333 15.48 9.83 9.28
C ALA A 333 14.51 10.48 10.28
N TYR A 334 13.34 10.89 9.80
CA TYR A 334 12.28 11.45 10.65
C TYR A 334 11.72 10.39 11.62
N ALA A 335 11.46 9.17 11.14
CA ALA A 335 10.97 8.09 11.99
C ALA A 335 11.94 7.72 13.13
N ARG A 336 13.26 7.79 12.91
CA ARG A 336 14.26 7.60 13.99
C ARG A 336 14.28 8.75 14.99
N ALA A 337 14.08 9.98 14.52
CA ALA A 337 14.00 11.17 15.38
C ALA A 337 12.69 11.22 16.19
N VAL A 338 11.61 10.67 15.64
CA VAL A 338 10.28 10.59 16.25
C VAL A 338 9.91 9.11 16.41
N PRO A 339 10.45 8.41 17.43
CA PRO A 339 10.38 6.95 17.53
C PRO A 339 8.97 6.41 17.83
N SER A 340 8.03 7.28 18.20
CA SER A 340 6.63 6.93 18.48
C SER A 340 5.72 8.12 18.16
N ILE A 341 4.56 7.84 17.55
CA ILE A 341 3.42 8.76 17.47
C ILE A 341 2.16 7.99 17.84
N LEU A 342 1.18 8.62 18.50
CA LEU A 342 -0.04 7.97 18.97
C LEU A 342 0.25 6.66 19.76
N ASP A 343 1.30 6.67 20.59
CA ASP A 343 1.78 5.54 21.38
C ASP A 343 2.19 4.29 20.56
N THR A 344 2.49 4.49 19.28
CA THR A 344 2.80 3.42 18.32
C THR A 344 4.19 3.64 17.72
N PRO A 345 5.07 2.62 17.72
CA PRO A 345 6.42 2.73 17.17
C PRO A 345 6.43 3.10 15.69
N THR A 346 7.38 3.94 15.30
CA THR A 346 7.53 4.44 13.93
C THR A 346 8.66 3.76 13.17
N THR A 347 9.41 2.89 13.84
CA THR A 347 10.44 2.04 13.25
C THR A 347 10.28 0.59 13.72
N VAL A 348 10.85 -0.33 12.94
CA VAL A 348 10.99 -1.74 13.28
C VAL A 348 12.47 -2.13 13.18
N GLU A 349 12.93 -2.92 14.14
CA GLU A 349 14.30 -3.43 14.16
C GLU A 349 14.41 -4.75 13.39
N ILE A 350 15.35 -4.82 12.45
CA ILE A 350 15.83 -6.05 11.82
C ILE A 350 17.14 -6.46 12.51
N PRO A 351 17.14 -7.55 13.31
CA PRO A 351 18.33 -7.93 14.10
C PRO A 351 19.54 -8.24 13.23
N ALA A 352 20.74 -8.01 13.76
CA ALA A 352 21.99 -8.47 13.15
C ALA A 352 21.93 -9.97 12.82
N GLY A 353 22.30 -10.36 11.59
CA GLY A 353 22.19 -11.73 11.10
C GLY A 353 20.77 -12.32 11.09
N GLY A 354 19.76 -11.49 11.37
CA GLY A 354 18.38 -11.90 11.59
C GLY A 354 17.46 -11.52 10.45
N GLN A 355 16.16 -11.81 10.64
CA GLN A 355 15.12 -11.53 9.66
C GLN A 355 13.82 -11.11 10.36
N ARG A 356 13.01 -10.32 9.64
CA ARG A 356 11.59 -10.11 9.94
C ARG A 356 10.72 -10.39 8.72
N THR A 357 9.45 -10.74 8.95
CA THR A 357 8.49 -11.04 7.88
C THR A 357 7.29 -10.10 7.94
N LEU A 358 6.87 -9.57 6.81
CA LEU A 358 5.65 -8.78 6.64
C LEU A 358 4.65 -9.58 5.79
N CYS A 359 3.50 -9.91 6.37
CA CYS A 359 2.38 -10.50 5.65
C CYS A 359 1.34 -9.41 5.35
N TYR A 360 0.83 -9.39 4.12
CA TYR A 360 -0.15 -8.38 3.71
C TYR A 360 -1.08 -8.91 2.64
N GLY A 361 -2.35 -8.51 2.71
CA GLY A 361 -3.38 -8.89 1.76
C GLY A 361 -4.15 -7.67 1.27
N THR A 362 -4.51 -7.72 -0.01
CA THR A 362 -5.38 -6.75 -0.67
C THR A 362 -6.50 -7.54 -1.34
N ALA A 363 -7.76 -7.19 -1.08
CA ALA A 363 -8.93 -7.83 -1.67
C ALA A 363 -9.82 -6.81 -2.39
N LEU A 364 -10.47 -7.24 -3.47
CA LEU A 364 -11.45 -6.45 -4.21
C LEU A 364 -12.78 -7.21 -4.24
N VAL A 365 -13.69 -6.81 -3.36
CA VAL A 365 -14.87 -7.58 -2.98
C VAL A 365 -16.12 -6.98 -3.61
N GLY A 366 -16.98 -7.81 -4.22
CA GLY A 366 -18.34 -7.42 -4.57
C GLY A 366 -19.23 -7.38 -3.32
N LEU A 367 -19.94 -6.28 -3.11
CA LEU A 367 -20.77 -6.07 -1.92
C LEU A 367 -22.23 -6.45 -2.16
N ASP A 368 -22.82 -7.08 -1.15
CA ASP A 368 -24.26 -7.29 -1.06
C ASP A 368 -25.01 -5.96 -0.92
N GLU A 369 -26.22 -5.87 -1.47
CA GLU A 369 -27.00 -4.63 -1.50
C GLU A 369 -27.25 -4.04 -0.10
N ALA A 370 -27.44 -4.92 0.90
CA ALA A 370 -27.63 -4.51 2.29
C ALA A 370 -26.39 -3.78 2.84
N LEU A 371 -25.18 -4.28 2.57
CA LEU A 371 -23.94 -3.64 3.00
C LEU A 371 -23.64 -2.36 2.22
N VAL A 372 -23.99 -2.29 0.93
CA VAL A 372 -23.88 -1.04 0.17
C VAL A 372 -24.74 0.06 0.82
N ARG A 373 -25.97 -0.30 1.22
CA ARG A 373 -26.93 0.63 1.83
C ARG A 373 -26.54 1.05 3.24
N GLU A 374 -26.20 0.10 4.10
CA GLU A 374 -25.84 0.35 5.50
C GLU A 374 -24.43 0.97 5.63
N GLY A 375 -23.56 0.71 4.66
CA GLY A 375 -22.13 0.93 4.80
C GLY A 375 -21.46 -0.23 5.54
N VAL A 376 -20.22 -0.52 5.15
CA VAL A 376 -19.34 -1.36 5.95
C VAL A 376 -18.78 -0.49 7.07
N THR A 377 -18.71 -1.02 8.29
CA THR A 377 -18.21 -0.31 9.48
C THR A 377 -17.08 -1.06 10.17
N ALA A 378 -16.97 -2.37 9.94
CA ALA A 378 -15.90 -3.20 10.51
C ALA A 378 -15.57 -4.40 9.62
N ILE A 379 -14.34 -4.91 9.77
CA ILE A 379 -13.89 -6.15 9.17
C ILE A 379 -13.29 -7.05 10.26
N GLU A 380 -13.62 -8.33 10.19
CA GLU A 380 -13.04 -9.37 11.03
C GLU A 380 -12.48 -10.52 10.20
N ALA A 381 -11.52 -11.24 10.77
CA ALA A 381 -11.00 -12.48 10.20
C ALA A 381 -11.71 -13.67 10.84
N GLU A 382 -12.15 -14.61 10.01
CA GLU A 382 -12.57 -15.95 10.39
C GLU A 382 -11.71 -16.97 9.64
N GLU A 383 -11.79 -18.24 10.03
CA GLU A 383 -11.13 -19.32 9.30
C GLU A 383 -11.61 -19.33 7.83
N GLY A 384 -10.67 -19.06 6.93
CA GLY A 384 -10.91 -19.02 5.48
C GLY A 384 -11.80 -17.88 5.00
N ALA A 385 -12.08 -16.85 5.80
CA ALA A 385 -12.87 -15.71 5.35
C ALA A 385 -12.51 -14.36 5.97
N LEU A 386 -12.80 -13.29 5.21
CA LEU A 386 -13.04 -11.96 5.76
C LEU A 386 -14.55 -11.77 5.96
N VAL A 387 -14.94 -11.20 7.10
CA VAL A 387 -16.33 -10.84 7.39
C VAL A 387 -16.46 -9.32 7.39
N LEU A 388 -17.15 -8.79 6.39
CA LEU A 388 -17.48 -7.38 6.30
C LEU A 388 -18.80 -7.15 7.05
N LYS A 389 -18.81 -6.22 8.01
CA LYS A 389 -19.95 -5.94 8.88
C LYS A 389 -20.48 -4.53 8.65
N GLY A 390 -21.79 -4.42 8.52
CA GLY A 390 -22.53 -3.16 8.67
C GLY A 390 -23.23 -3.12 10.03
N ALA A 391 -24.24 -2.26 10.15
CA ALA A 391 -25.01 -2.12 11.39
C ALA A 391 -25.85 -3.37 11.71
N ARG A 392 -26.40 -4.03 10.68
CA ARG A 392 -27.23 -5.24 10.82
C ARG A 392 -26.87 -6.33 9.82
N ALA A 393 -26.38 -5.95 8.64
CA ALA A 393 -25.93 -6.88 7.62
C ALA A 393 -24.46 -7.31 7.83
N SER A 394 -24.14 -8.51 7.37
CA SER A 394 -22.76 -9.00 7.27
C SER A 394 -22.60 -9.83 6.02
N GLN A 395 -21.42 -9.78 5.42
CA GLN A 395 -21.06 -10.59 4.25
C GLN A 395 -19.74 -11.31 4.52
N ARG A 396 -19.76 -12.61 4.29
CA ARG A 396 -18.59 -13.48 4.44
C ARG A 396 -17.95 -13.70 3.07
N VAL A 397 -16.67 -13.38 2.95
CA VAL A 397 -15.91 -13.41 1.69
C VAL A 397 -14.79 -14.44 1.81
N PRO A 398 -14.70 -15.42 0.90
CA PRO A 398 -13.65 -16.45 0.96
C PRO A 398 -12.26 -15.83 0.72
N VAL A 399 -11.49 -15.67 1.80
CA VAL A 399 -10.17 -15.05 1.81
C VAL A 399 -9.37 -15.67 2.96
N SER A 400 -8.12 -16.04 2.74
CA SER A 400 -7.20 -16.53 3.79
C SER A 400 -6.73 -15.42 4.73
N ALA A 401 -7.66 -14.86 5.52
CA ALA A 401 -7.49 -13.68 6.37
C ALA A 401 -6.51 -13.87 7.54
N ASP A 402 -6.32 -15.11 8.02
CA ASP A 402 -5.35 -15.46 9.06
C ASP A 402 -3.91 -15.63 8.55
N PHE A 403 -3.73 -15.62 7.22
CA PHE A 403 -2.48 -15.87 6.51
C PHE A 403 -1.84 -17.25 6.78
N GLY A 404 -2.51 -18.19 7.45
CA GLY A 404 -1.96 -19.51 7.78
C GLY A 404 -1.61 -20.33 6.54
N ALA A 405 -2.59 -20.48 5.63
CA ALA A 405 -2.39 -21.16 4.35
C ALA A 405 -1.37 -20.44 3.45
N VAL A 406 -1.40 -19.10 3.47
CA VAL A 406 -0.48 -18.23 2.71
C VAL A 406 0.96 -18.47 3.13
N ARG A 407 1.25 -18.38 4.43
CA ARG A 407 2.60 -18.64 4.99
C ARG A 407 3.08 -20.05 4.68
N ALA A 408 2.23 -21.05 4.87
CA ALA A 408 2.57 -22.45 4.62
C ALA A 408 2.93 -22.68 3.15
N LEU A 409 2.19 -22.06 2.22
CA LEU A 409 2.48 -22.14 0.79
C LEU A 409 3.79 -21.43 0.45
N CYS A 410 4.00 -20.18 0.90
CA CYS A 410 5.25 -19.45 0.66
C CYS A 410 6.47 -20.24 1.15
N ALA A 411 6.40 -20.81 2.36
CA ALA A 411 7.49 -21.61 2.92
C ALA A 411 7.79 -22.89 2.10
N ARG A 412 6.79 -23.49 1.46
CA ARG A 412 7.01 -24.62 0.53
C ARG A 412 7.67 -24.16 -0.77
N LEU A 413 7.24 -23.03 -1.31
CA LEU A 413 7.77 -22.48 -2.57
C LEU A 413 9.22 -22.01 -2.44
N GLU A 414 9.67 -21.64 -1.24
CA GLU A 414 11.06 -21.26 -0.97
C GLU A 414 12.03 -22.44 -0.89
N ARG A 415 11.52 -23.66 -0.64
CA ARG A 415 12.34 -24.89 -0.60
C ARG A 415 12.52 -25.55 -1.97
N ARG A 416 11.85 -25.01 -2.99
CA ARG A 416 11.96 -25.43 -4.40
C ARG A 416 12.85 -24.44 -5.15
#